data_AF-A0A357C4J4-F1
#
_entry.id   AF-A0A357C4J4-F1
#
_cell.length_a   1.000
_cell.length_b   1.000
_cell.length_c   1.000
_cell.angle_alpha   90.00
_cell.angle_beta   90.00
_cell.angle_gamma   90.00
#
_symmetry.space_group_name_H-M   'P 1'
#
loop_
_entity.id
_entity.type
_entity.pdbx_description
1 polymer ?
#
loop_
_entity_poly.entity_id
_entity_poly.type
_entity_poly.pdbx_seq_one_letter_code
_entity_poly.pdbx_strand_id
1 'polypeptide(L)' 'MMPAYEYVCKDCLKDFTIFLSLKEYDEKSEVRCPQCGSDKVQRKFTGFFAKTDKKS' A
#
# COMPACT_ATOMS: atom_id res chain seq x y z
N MET A 1 1.42 15.97 4.20
CA MET A 1 0.56 15.01 3.47
C MET A 1 0.92 13.60 3.92
N MET A 2 -0.06 12.76 4.26
CA MET A 2 0.18 11.34 4.54
C MET A 2 0.19 10.58 3.22
N PRO A 3 1.29 9.90 2.86
CA PRO A 3 1.31 9.06 1.66
C PRO A 3 0.40 7.85 1.84
N ALA A 4 -0.42 7.58 0.83
CA ALA A 4 -1.19 6.35 0.73
C ALA A 4 -0.29 5.26 0.15
N TYR A 5 -0.21 4.12 0.83
CA TYR A 5 0.50 2.94 0.37
C TYR A 5 -0.49 1.81 0.12
N GLU A 6 -0.51 1.31 -1.11
CA GLU A 6 -1.31 0.15 -1.46
C GLU A 6 -0.55 -1.14 -1.15
N TYR A 7 -1.28 -2.11 -0.62
CA TYR A 7 -0.80 -3.46 -0.32
C TYR A 7 -1.80 -4.48 -0.85
N VAL A 8 -1.31 -5.68 -1.14
CA VAL A 8 -2.12 -6.83 -1.54
C VAL A 8 -1.73 -8.03 -0.70
N CYS A 9 -2.71 -8.73 -0.13
CA CYS A 9 -2.47 -9.96 0.60
C CYS A 9 -2.32 -11.14 -0.38
N LYS A 10 -1.32 -12.00 -0.17
CA LYS A 10 -1.11 -13.20 -0.98
C LYS A 10 -1.99 -14.38 -0.58
N ASP A 11 -2.47 -14.46 0.67
CA ASP A 11 -3.33 -15.57 1.10
C ASP A 11 -4.79 -15.35 0.70
N CYS A 12 -5.34 -14.15 0.89
CA CYS A 12 -6.73 -13.86 0.55
C CYS A 12 -6.90 -13.08 -0.77
N LEU A 13 -5.80 -12.67 -1.42
CA LEU A 13 -5.78 -11.93 -2.68
C LEU A 13 -6.53 -10.59 -2.64
N LYS A 14 -6.78 -10.04 -1.44
CA LYS A 14 -7.42 -8.74 -1.25
C LYS A 14 -6.39 -7.61 -1.21
N ASP A 15 -6.67 -6.56 -1.97
CA ASP A 15 -6.00 -5.28 -1.89
C ASP A 15 -6.53 -4.42 -0.74
N PHE A 16 -5.64 -3.65 -0.13
CA PHE A 16 -5.97 -2.70 0.92
C PHE A 16 -4.98 -1.54 0.90
N THR A 17 -5.47 -0.35 1.23
CA THR A 17 -4.66 0.88 1.27
C THR A 17 -4.43 1.27 2.72
N ILE A 18 -3.18 1.59 3.07
CA ILE A 18 -2.82 2.11 4.38
C ILE A 18 -2.20 3.48 4.23
N PHE A 19 -2.67 4.42 5.06
CA PHE A 19 -2.09 5.74 5.17
C PHE A 19 -1.07 5.70 6.29
N LEU A 20 0.22 5.65 5.95
CA LEU A 20 1.30 5.62 6.92
C LEU A 20 2.10 6.90 6.80
N SER A 21 2.46 7.49 7.94
CA SER A 21 3.52 8.50 7.95
C SER A 21 4.88 7.83 7.79
N LEU A 22 5.88 8.55 7.28
CA LEU A 22 7.25 8.02 7.11
C LEU A 22 7.81 7.41 8.41
N LYS A 23 7.52 8.02 9.56
CA LYS A 23 7.88 7.48 10.88
C LYS A 23 7.22 6.13 11.17
N GLU A 24 5.93 5.98 10.86
CA GLU A 24 5.25 4.70 11.07
C GLU A 24 5.72 3.63 10.10
N TYR A 25 6.13 4.00 8.89
CA TYR A 25 6.71 3.04 7.94
C TYR A 25 8.06 2.50 8.43
N ASP A 26 8.88 3.36 9.05
CA ASP A 26 10.18 2.98 9.63
C ASP A 26 10.00 2.09 10.88
N GLU A 27 8.97 2.38 11.69
CA GLU A 27 8.72 1.69 12.96
C GLU A 27 7.85 0.42 12.81
N LYS A 28 6.91 0.38 11.84
CA LYS A 28 6.13 -0.82 11.50
C LYS A 28 6.84 -1.66 10.44
N SER A 29 7.69 -2.55 10.91
CA SER A 29 8.29 -3.63 10.12
C SER A 29 7.28 -4.71 9.68
N GLU A 30 6.14 -4.85 10.38
CA GLU A 30 5.16 -5.90 10.13
C GLU A 30 3.78 -5.33 9.73
N VAL A 31 3.51 -5.27 8.42
CA VAL A 31 2.15 -5.02 7.91
C VAL A 31 1.43 -6.35 7.80
N ARG A 32 0.23 -6.45 8.37
CA ARG A 32 -0.63 -7.64 8.28
C ARG A 32 -1.91 -7.31 7.52
N CYS A 33 -2.48 -8.32 6.86
CA CYS A 33 -3.73 -8.17 6.14
C CYS A 33 -4.88 -7.92 7.13
N PRO A 34 -5.64 -6.81 7.01
CA PRO A 34 -6.77 -6.54 7.91
C PRO A 34 -7.98 -7.47 7.66
N GLN A 35 -7.96 -8.24 6.57
CA GLN A 35 -9.05 -9.13 6.18
C GLN A 35 -8.89 -10.56 6.70
N CYS A 36 -7.68 -11.12 6.62
CA CYS A 36 -7.40 -12.49 7.06
C CYS A 36 -6.35 -12.61 8.16
N GLY A 37 -5.66 -11.52 8.52
CA GLY A 37 -4.61 -11.50 9.53
C GLY A 37 -3.25 -12.03 9.07
N SER A 38 -3.11 -12.47 7.81
CA SER A 38 -1.83 -12.98 7.29
C SER A 38 -0.76 -11.90 7.22
N ASP A 39 0.48 -12.26 7.54
CA ASP A 39 1.69 -11.45 7.35
C ASP A 39 2.18 -11.44 5.89
N LYS A 40 1.65 -12.33 5.03
CA LYS A 40 2.03 -12.38 3.61
C LYS A 40 1.32 -11.29 2.81
N VAL A 41 1.72 -10.06 3.03
CA VAL A 41 1.26 -8.90 2.26
C VAL A 41 2.40 -8.38 1.40
N GLN A 42 2.07 -7.89 0.21
CA GLN A 42 3.03 -7.34 -0.73
C GLN A 42 2.65 -5.90 -1.05
N ARG A 43 3.61 -4.98 -1.03
CA ARG A 43 3.37 -3.59 -1.47
C ARG A 43 2.97 -3.60 -2.93
N LYS A 44 1.80 -3.05 -3.20
CA LYS A 44 1.34 -2.75 -4.54
C LYS A 44 1.84 -1.33 -4.81
N PHE A 45 3.00 -1.21 -5.43
CA PHE A 45 3.41 0.08 -5.99
C PHE A 45 2.49 0.33 -7.17
N THR A 46 1.36 0.99 -6.93
CA THR A 46 0.67 1.67 -8.01
C THR A 46 1.61 2.79 -8.40
N GLY A 47 2.37 2.53 -9.46
CA GLY A 47 3.04 3.59 -10.18
C GLY A 47 1.93 4.57 -10.50
N PHE A 48 1.90 5.69 -9.80
CA PHE A 48 1.23 6.88 -10.27
C PHE A 48 1.90 7.15 -11.61
N PHE A 49 1.32 6.60 -12.68
CA PHE A 49 1.31 7.29 -13.94
C PHE A 49 0.57 8.56 -13.59
N ALA A 50 1.32 9.59 -13.20
CA ALA A 50 0.90 10.94 -13.41
C ALA A 50 0.44 10.92 -14.87
N LYS A 51 -0.87 10.85 -15.09
CA LYS A 51 -1.46 11.33 -16.32
C LYS A 51 -1.03 12.79 -16.34
N THR A 52 0.13 13.01 -16.91
CA THR A 52 0.38 14.21 -17.68
C THR A 52 -0.65 14.09 -18.79
N ASP A 53 -1.85 14.57 -18.50
CA ASP A 53 -2.78 15.00 -19.52
C ASP A 53 -2.00 16.06 -20.29
N LYS A 54 -1.26 15.59 -21.31
CA LYS A 54 -0.80 16.39 -22.42
C LYS A 54 -2.07 16.82 -23.15
N LYS A 55 -2.77 17.84 -22.63
CA LYS A 55 -3.73 18.57 -23.44
C LYS A 55 -2.96 19.65 -24.16
N SER A 56 -2.81 19.41 -25.46
CA SER A 56 -2.13 20.23 -26.47
C SER A 56 -2.66 21.65 -26.57
#